data_AF-A0A914X7P3-F1
#
_entry.id   AF-A0A914X7P3-F1
#
_cell.length_a   1.000
_cell.length_b   1.000
_cell.length_c   1.000
_cell.angle_alpha   90.00
_cell.angle_beta   90.00
_cell.angle_gamma   90.00
#
_symmetry.space_group_name_H-M   'P 1'
#
loop_
_entity.id
_entity.type
_entity.pdbx_description
1 polymer ?
#
loop_
_entity_poly.entity_id
_entity_poly.type
_entity_poly.pdbx_seq_one_letter_code
_entity_poly.pdbx_strand_id
1 'polypeptide(L)'
;MGDYGLRQRRRDDQDYLLPQTSHIKVRLPPKTKSGLTCCKFLFFVFVGLPLSLVGFGSYLVFTPGIIDPQYYSMPEPPELTGPLAVNDMLTKAERLMEGEISGPESILLDQGKLYTGTYNGKVVEILKNEVLRFVRWGPPPCGSYITEPTCGRPLGVRMTSNKQLIVADAYLGIYSVNIVEGKDVF
;
A
#
# COMPACT_ATOMS: atom_id res chain seq x y z
N MET A 1 -0.33 19.59 4.51
CA MET A 1 -0.12 19.02 5.86
C MET A 1 -1.23 18.01 6.13
N GLY A 2 -0.99 16.73 5.87
CA GLY A 2 -1.94 15.65 6.14
C GLY A 2 -1.32 14.68 7.14
N ASP A 3 -2.00 14.50 8.26
CA ASP A 3 -1.58 13.72 9.43
C ASP A 3 -1.95 12.24 9.22
N TYR A 4 -0.97 11.34 9.34
CA TYR A 4 -1.16 9.90 9.15
C TYR A 4 -1.45 9.23 10.49
N GLY A 5 -2.66 8.66 10.62
CA GLY A 5 -3.11 7.95 11.81
C GLY A 5 -2.31 6.69 12.10
N LEU A 6 -1.60 6.67 13.24
CA LEU A 6 -0.91 5.49 13.77
C LEU A 6 -1.85 4.64 14.62
N ARG A 7 -1.91 3.34 14.29
CA ARG A 7 -2.65 2.30 15.02
C ARG A 7 -1.81 1.75 16.17
N GLN A 8 -2.12 2.10 17.41
CA GLN A 8 -1.43 1.58 18.60
C GLN A 8 -1.91 0.16 18.98
N ARG A 9 -0.97 -0.77 19.20
CA ARG A 9 -1.23 -2.11 19.75
C ARG A 9 -1.29 -2.08 21.28
N ARG A 10 -2.21 -2.91 21.79
CA ARG A 10 -2.50 -3.23 23.19
C ARG A 10 -1.26 -3.80 23.91
N ARG A 11 -0.93 -3.30 25.10
CA ARG A 11 0.06 -3.87 26.02
C ARG A 11 -0.71 -4.43 27.22
N ASP A 12 -0.81 -5.75 27.27
CA ASP A 12 -1.22 -6.48 28.47
C ASP A 12 -0.07 -6.43 29.47
N ASP A 13 -0.35 -6.06 30.72
CA ASP A 13 0.41 -6.51 31.88
C ASP A 13 -0.42 -6.32 33.15
N GLN A 14 -0.58 -7.44 33.86
CA GLN A 14 -1.26 -7.67 35.11
C GLN A 14 -0.32 -8.69 35.80
N ASP A 15 0.17 -8.58 37.04
CA ASP A 15 -0.57 -8.35 38.28
C ASP A 15 0.37 -8.41 39.52
N TYR A 16 -0.17 -8.02 40.69
CA TYR A 16 0.18 -8.33 42.09
C TYR A 16 1.46 -7.82 42.80
N LEU A 17 1.27 -6.86 43.72
CA LEU A 17 1.84 -6.87 45.08
C LEU A 17 0.82 -6.26 46.08
N LEU A 18 0.40 -7.03 47.09
CA LEU A 18 -0.46 -6.57 48.19
C LEU A 18 0.40 -5.99 49.34
N PRO A 19 0.05 -4.82 49.93
CA PRO A 19 0.70 -4.35 51.13
C PRO A 19 -0.12 -4.59 52.41
N GLN A 20 0.61 -4.81 53.50
CA GLN A 20 0.17 -5.04 54.86
C GLN A 20 -0.63 -3.87 55.45
N THR A 21 -1.56 -4.25 56.33
CA THR A 21 -2.47 -3.43 57.12
C THR A 21 -1.76 -2.51 58.12
N SER A 22 -2.11 -1.22 58.14
CA SER A 22 -2.01 -0.39 59.35
C SER A 22 -3.17 0.63 59.42
N HIS A 23 -3.80 0.63 60.59
CA HIS A 23 -4.90 1.45 61.11
C HIS A 23 -5.41 2.62 60.26
N ILE A 24 -6.49 2.39 59.50
CA ILE A 24 -7.28 3.47 58.88
C ILE A 24 -8.59 3.63 59.65
N LYS A 25 -8.75 4.80 60.24
CA LYS A 25 -9.95 5.31 60.90
C LYS A 25 -11.13 5.23 59.93
N VAL A 26 -12.10 4.35 60.20
CA VAL A 26 -13.33 4.22 59.40
C VAL A 26 -14.12 5.52 59.51
N ARG A 27 -13.89 6.44 58.58
CA ARG A 27 -14.77 7.57 58.32
C ARG A 27 -15.92 7.02 57.49
N LEU A 28 -17.12 6.94 58.05
CA LEU A 28 -18.33 6.61 57.31
C LEU A 28 -18.37 7.46 56.03
N PRO A 29 -18.59 6.86 54.85
CA PRO A 29 -18.63 7.64 53.61
C PRO A 29 -19.73 8.69 53.75
N PRO A 30 -19.49 9.96 53.33
CA PRO A 30 -20.60 10.87 53.17
C PRO A 30 -21.60 10.21 52.23
N LYS A 31 -22.85 10.13 52.66
CA LYS A 31 -24.00 9.62 51.89
C LYS A 31 -23.81 10.03 50.43
N THR A 32 -23.47 9.06 49.58
CA THR A 32 -23.32 9.29 48.15
C THR A 32 -24.67 9.79 47.65
N LYS A 33 -24.70 10.99 47.07
CA LYS A 33 -25.87 11.47 46.32
C LYS A 33 -25.97 10.64 45.04
N SER A 34 -26.45 9.40 45.16
CA SER A 34 -26.67 8.46 44.06
C SER A 34 -27.90 8.80 43.21
N GLY A 35 -28.60 9.90 43.49
CA GLY A 35 -29.80 10.32 42.74
C GLY A 35 -29.56 11.28 41.57
N LEU A 36 -28.39 11.93 41.47
CA LEU A 36 -28.20 13.04 40.51
C LEU A 36 -27.33 12.68 39.29
N THR A 37 -26.66 11.53 39.30
CA THR A 37 -25.85 11.01 38.18
C THR A 37 -26.65 10.14 37.23
N CYS A 38 -27.67 9.40 37.72
CA CYS A 38 -28.53 8.57 36.89
C CYS A 38 -29.44 9.40 35.96
N CYS A 39 -30.13 10.43 36.47
CA CYS A 39 -30.96 11.30 35.62
C CYS A 39 -30.15 12.06 34.57
N LYS A 40 -28.91 12.46 34.88
CA LYS A 40 -28.02 13.09 33.89
C LYS A 40 -27.62 12.10 32.81
N PHE A 41 -27.25 10.87 33.19
CA PHE A 41 -26.90 9.81 32.24
C PHE A 41 -28.09 9.41 31.36
N LEU A 42 -29.27 9.24 31.95
CA LEU A 42 -30.52 8.99 31.23
C LEU A 42 -30.87 10.16 30.29
N PHE A 43 -30.70 11.41 30.71
CA PHE A 43 -30.91 12.57 29.84
C PHE A 43 -29.90 12.62 28.68
N PHE A 44 -28.63 12.32 28.91
CA PHE A 44 -27.63 12.24 27.83
C PHE A 44 -27.93 11.11 26.84
N VAL A 45 -28.42 9.96 27.32
CA VAL A 45 -28.75 8.82 26.45
C VAL A 45 -30.07 9.02 25.70
N PHE A 46 -31.12 9.50 26.37
CA PHE A 46 -32.46 9.64 25.79
C PHE A 46 -32.70 10.99 25.10
N VAL A 47 -31.88 12.01 25.36
CA VAL A 47 -32.03 13.35 24.77
C VAL A 47 -30.76 13.78 24.05
N GLY A 48 -29.60 13.66 24.69
CA GLY A 48 -28.32 14.09 24.11
C GLY A 48 -27.90 13.31 22.86
N LEU A 49 -27.94 11.97 22.94
CA LEU A 49 -27.58 11.08 21.83
C LEU A 49 -28.50 11.23 20.61
N PRO A 50 -29.85 11.22 20.73
CA PRO A 50 -30.70 11.44 19.56
C PRO A 50 -30.53 12.84 18.99
N LEU A 51 -30.35 13.88 19.82
CA LEU A 51 -30.12 15.24 19.32
C LEU A 51 -28.79 15.33 18.54
N SER A 52 -27.75 14.65 19.00
CA SER A 52 -26.46 14.54 18.30
C SER A 52 -26.58 13.79 16.98
N LEU A 53 -27.30 12.67 16.96
CA LEU A 53 -27.55 11.89 15.74
C LEU A 53 -28.35 12.69 14.70
N VAL A 54 -29.37 13.43 15.16
CA VAL A 54 -30.15 14.33 14.29
C VAL A 54 -29.28 15.46 13.76
N GLY A 55 -28.43 16.07 14.60
CA GLY A 55 -27.50 17.11 14.18
C GLY A 55 -26.43 16.62 13.21
N PHE A 56 -25.90 15.42 13.40
CA PHE A 56 -24.94 14.82 12.48
C PHE A 56 -25.60 14.40 11.17
N GLY A 57 -26.79 13.80 11.23
CA GLY A 57 -27.56 13.45 10.04
C GLY A 57 -27.95 14.66 9.22
N SER A 58 -28.40 15.75 9.87
CA SER A 58 -28.70 17.01 9.18
C SER A 58 -27.44 17.61 8.56
N TYR A 59 -26.32 17.62 9.27
CA TYR A 59 -25.03 18.05 8.72
C TYR A 59 -24.69 17.28 7.44
N LEU A 60 -24.74 15.95 7.45
CA LEU A 60 -24.46 15.13 6.25
C LEU A 60 -25.40 15.43 5.08
N VAL A 61 -26.68 15.73 5.34
CA VAL A 61 -27.67 16.09 4.29
C VAL A 61 -27.42 17.49 3.73
N PHE A 62 -27.08 18.47 4.59
CA PHE A 62 -26.88 19.88 4.20
C PHE A 62 -25.48 20.17 3.69
N THR A 63 -24.51 19.28 3.90
CA THR A 63 -23.16 19.36 3.33
C THR A 63 -22.92 18.20 2.37
N PRO A 64 -23.59 18.16 1.19
CA PRO A 64 -23.29 17.15 0.20
C PRO A 64 -21.80 17.27 -0.21
N GLY A 65 -21.17 16.13 -0.48
CA GLY A 65 -19.80 16.10 -0.99
C GLY A 65 -19.69 16.82 -2.34
N ILE A 66 -18.47 17.28 -2.67
CA ILE A 66 -18.17 17.92 -3.97
C ILE A 66 -18.35 16.92 -5.13
N ILE A 67 -18.30 15.61 -4.85
CA ILE A 67 -18.39 14.52 -5.82
C ILE A 67 -19.80 13.94 -5.79
N ASP A 68 -20.45 13.89 -6.95
CA ASP A 68 -21.74 13.24 -7.16
C ASP A 68 -21.52 11.81 -7.72
N PRO A 69 -21.64 10.75 -6.90
CA PRO A 69 -21.37 9.38 -7.34
C PRO A 69 -22.50 8.89 -8.26
N GLN A 70 -22.16 8.62 -9.52
CA GLN A 70 -23.10 8.07 -10.49
C GLN A 70 -23.05 6.55 -10.49
N TYR A 71 -24.21 5.91 -10.44
CA TYR A 71 -24.30 4.47 -10.56
C TYR A 71 -24.02 4.06 -12.01
N TYR A 72 -23.00 3.22 -12.20
CA TYR A 72 -22.66 2.65 -13.50
C TYR A 72 -22.72 1.12 -13.40
N SER A 73 -23.61 0.52 -14.18
CA SER A 73 -23.65 -0.92 -14.37
C SER A 73 -22.93 -1.27 -15.66
N MET A 74 -21.98 -2.19 -15.59
CA MET A 74 -21.32 -2.69 -16.80
C MET A 74 -22.33 -3.45 -17.65
N PRO A 75 -22.26 -3.34 -18.99
CA PRO A 75 -23.05 -4.19 -19.87
C PRO A 75 -22.69 -5.66 -19.64
N GLU A 76 -23.55 -6.57 -20.09
CA GLU A 76 -23.20 -7.99 -20.13
C GLU A 76 -21.88 -8.18 -20.91
N PRO A 77 -20.99 -9.06 -20.43
CA PRO A 77 -19.73 -9.31 -21.10
C PRO A 77 -19.99 -9.85 -22.51
N PRO A 78 -19.18 -9.45 -23.51
CA PRO A 78 -19.33 -9.96 -24.86
C PRO A 78 -19.10 -11.47 -24.91
N GLU A 79 -19.74 -12.14 -25.87
CA GLU A 79 -19.48 -13.57 -26.12
C GLU A 79 -18.01 -13.79 -26.48
N LEU A 80 -17.44 -14.90 -25.98
CA LEU A 80 -16.06 -15.31 -26.27
C LEU A 80 -15.97 -15.94 -27.67
N THR A 81 -16.19 -15.14 -28.70
CA THR A 81 -16.14 -15.55 -30.11
C THR A 81 -15.12 -14.71 -30.90
N GLY A 82 -14.73 -15.18 -32.08
CA GLY A 82 -13.76 -14.49 -32.94
C GLY A 82 -12.41 -14.26 -32.21
N PRO A 83 -11.92 -13.01 -32.11
CA PRO A 83 -10.69 -12.69 -31.37
C PRO A 83 -10.72 -13.04 -29.87
N LEU A 84 -11.92 -13.15 -29.28
CA LEU A 84 -12.12 -13.49 -27.86
C LEU A 84 -12.34 -15.00 -27.65
N ALA A 85 -12.33 -15.79 -28.72
CA ALA A 85 -12.48 -17.24 -28.62
C ALA A 85 -11.39 -17.86 -27.74
N VAL A 86 -11.80 -18.82 -26.91
CA VAL A 86 -10.90 -19.58 -26.05
C VAL A 86 -9.82 -20.25 -26.91
N ASN A 87 -8.56 -20.11 -26.48
CA ASN A 87 -7.42 -20.71 -27.14
C ASN A 87 -6.34 -21.09 -26.14
N ASP A 88 -5.47 -22.03 -26.54
CA ASP A 88 -4.38 -22.56 -25.71
C ASP A 88 -3.01 -22.03 -26.14
N MET A 89 -2.94 -20.90 -26.83
CA MET A 89 -1.66 -20.42 -27.41
C MET A 89 -0.59 -20.20 -26.33
N LEU A 90 -0.99 -19.68 -25.17
CA LEU A 90 -0.08 -19.42 -24.05
C LEU A 90 0.41 -20.68 -23.33
N THR A 91 -0.24 -21.84 -23.52
CA THR A 91 0.24 -23.11 -22.94
C THR A 91 1.57 -23.58 -23.55
N LYS A 92 1.90 -23.07 -24.74
CA LYS A 92 3.14 -23.37 -25.47
C LYS A 92 4.27 -22.37 -25.16
N ALA A 93 4.01 -21.37 -24.31
CA ALA A 93 5.00 -20.38 -23.95
C ALA A 93 6.12 -20.99 -23.10
N GLU A 94 7.35 -20.56 -23.36
CA GLU A 94 8.50 -20.91 -22.54
C GLU A 94 8.59 -19.98 -21.33
N ARG A 95 8.97 -20.54 -20.17
CA ARG A 95 9.17 -19.79 -18.93
C ARG A 95 10.65 -19.48 -18.78
N LEU A 96 10.99 -18.20 -18.85
CA LEU A 96 12.36 -17.71 -18.70
C LEU A 96 12.58 -17.14 -17.30
N MET A 97 13.77 -17.35 -16.74
CA MET A 97 14.22 -16.76 -15.47
C MET A 97 13.27 -16.98 -14.26
N GLU A 98 12.55 -18.10 -14.24
CA GLU A 98 11.57 -18.38 -13.20
C GLU A 98 12.23 -18.50 -11.82
N GLY A 99 11.76 -17.72 -10.84
CA GLY A 99 12.31 -17.70 -9.49
C GLY A 99 13.63 -16.93 -9.36
N GLU A 100 14.30 -16.60 -10.46
CA GLU A 100 15.55 -15.83 -10.47
C GLU A 100 15.30 -14.32 -10.50
N ILE A 101 14.29 -13.89 -11.26
CA ILE A 101 13.88 -12.48 -11.35
C ILE A 101 12.51 -12.31 -10.67
N SER A 102 12.47 -11.42 -9.69
CA SER A 102 11.23 -11.10 -8.96
C SER A 102 10.60 -9.82 -9.51
N GLY A 103 9.29 -9.89 -9.78
CA GLY A 103 8.45 -8.78 -10.22
C GLY A 103 8.97 -8.02 -11.44
N PRO A 104 9.17 -8.69 -12.61
CA PRO A 104 9.38 -7.97 -13.86
C PRO A 104 8.08 -7.27 -14.30
N GLU A 105 8.17 -6.01 -14.72
CA GLU A 105 6.98 -5.19 -15.05
C GLU A 105 6.94 -4.83 -16.55
N SER A 106 8.01 -4.20 -17.06
CA SER A 106 8.12 -3.80 -18.46
C SER A 106 9.24 -4.56 -19.15
N ILE A 107 8.90 -5.31 -20.19
CA ILE A 107 9.86 -6.09 -20.99
C ILE A 107 10.17 -5.34 -22.30
N LEU A 108 11.46 -5.20 -22.60
CA LEU A 108 11.97 -4.68 -23.87
C LEU A 108 12.85 -5.74 -24.53
N LEU A 109 12.61 -6.04 -25.80
CA LEU A 109 13.46 -6.91 -26.61
C LEU A 109 14.22 -6.06 -27.64
N ASP A 110 15.55 -6.05 -27.57
CA ASP A 110 16.42 -5.42 -28.58
C ASP A 110 17.55 -6.39 -28.94
N GLN A 111 17.68 -6.73 -30.23
CA GLN A 111 18.76 -7.59 -30.76
C GLN A 111 18.93 -8.92 -29.99
N GLY A 112 17.82 -9.54 -29.57
CA GLY A 112 17.84 -10.80 -28.82
C GLY A 112 18.17 -10.68 -27.34
N LYS A 113 18.37 -9.47 -26.83
CA LYS A 113 18.53 -9.18 -25.39
C LYS A 113 17.20 -8.68 -24.83
N LEU A 114 16.85 -9.19 -23.66
CA LEU A 114 15.69 -8.74 -22.90
C LEU A 114 16.15 -7.75 -21.82
N TYR A 115 15.38 -6.69 -21.65
CA TYR A 115 15.57 -5.72 -20.58
C TYR A 115 14.29 -5.62 -19.76
N THR A 116 14.42 -5.66 -18.43
CA THR A 116 13.29 -5.48 -17.53
C THR A 116 13.70 -4.83 -16.22
N GLY A 117 12.78 -4.08 -15.63
CA GLY A 117 12.83 -3.71 -14.22
C GLY A 117 12.59 -4.91 -13.30
N THR A 118 12.98 -4.80 -12.04
CA THR A 118 12.75 -5.83 -11.00
C THR A 118 12.19 -5.22 -9.72
N TYR A 119 11.53 -6.05 -8.92
CA TYR A 119 10.97 -5.72 -7.61
C TYR A 119 11.98 -5.09 -6.63
N ASN A 120 13.27 -5.44 -6.76
CA ASN A 120 14.34 -4.94 -5.89
C ASN A 120 15.10 -3.73 -6.48
N GLY A 121 14.48 -2.98 -7.39
CA GLY A 121 15.01 -1.70 -7.87
C GLY A 121 16.14 -1.83 -8.90
N LYS A 122 16.23 -2.97 -9.62
CA LYS A 122 17.22 -3.16 -10.67
C LYS A 122 16.57 -3.03 -12.05
N VAL A 123 17.39 -2.63 -13.02
CA VAL A 123 17.11 -2.93 -14.44
C VAL A 123 18.15 -3.93 -14.91
N VAL A 124 17.70 -5.07 -15.43
CA VAL A 124 18.55 -6.20 -15.83
C VAL A 124 18.59 -6.34 -17.35
N GLU A 125 19.74 -6.75 -17.88
CA GLU A 125 19.93 -7.22 -19.26
C GLU A 125 20.04 -8.75 -19.23
N ILE A 126 19.17 -9.43 -19.96
CA ILE A 126 19.09 -10.89 -20.02
C ILE A 126 19.42 -11.34 -21.44
N LEU A 127 20.28 -12.33 -21.57
CA LEU A 127 20.58 -12.99 -22.85
C LEU A 127 20.67 -14.50 -22.59
N LYS A 128 20.00 -15.30 -23.43
CA LYS A 128 20.01 -16.77 -23.34
C LYS A 128 19.70 -17.30 -21.93
N ASN A 129 18.69 -16.71 -21.28
CA ASN A 129 18.23 -17.09 -19.94
C ASN A 129 19.28 -16.91 -18.83
N GLU A 130 20.16 -15.90 -18.99
CA GLU A 130 21.09 -15.47 -17.94
C GLU A 130 21.08 -13.94 -17.83
N VAL A 131 21.16 -13.41 -16.61
CA VAL A 131 21.37 -11.98 -16.37
C VAL A 131 22.82 -11.64 -16.65
N LEU A 132 23.08 -10.93 -17.75
CA LEU A 132 24.41 -10.48 -18.11
C LEU A 132 24.87 -9.31 -17.24
N ARG A 133 23.99 -8.33 -17.06
CA ARG A 133 24.28 -7.05 -16.42
C ARG A 133 23.05 -6.53 -15.72
N PHE A 134 23.27 -5.67 -14.73
CA PHE A 134 22.20 -4.89 -14.12
C PHE A 134 22.72 -3.53 -13.70
N VAL A 135 21.80 -2.60 -13.54
CA VAL A 135 22.00 -1.35 -12.80
C VAL A 135 21.01 -1.30 -11.65
N ARG A 136 21.34 -0.58 -10.58
CA ARG A 136 20.43 -0.24 -9.49
C ARG A 136 20.62 1.22 -9.10
N TRP A 137 19.62 1.80 -8.44
CA TRP A 137 19.71 3.15 -7.87
C TRP A 137 20.18 3.11 -6.41
N GLY A 138 19.52 2.33 -5.56
CA GLY A 138 19.83 2.30 -4.12
C GLY A 138 20.78 1.17 -3.70
N PRO A 139 21.56 1.37 -2.63
CA PRO A 139 22.34 0.30 -2.03
C PRO A 139 21.41 -0.74 -1.36
N PRO A 140 21.80 -2.02 -1.35
CA PRO A 140 21.03 -3.06 -0.68
C PRO A 140 21.04 -2.85 0.85
N PRO A 141 20.04 -3.39 1.57
CA PRO A 141 19.00 -4.32 1.11
C PRO A 141 17.85 -3.64 0.36
N CYS A 142 17.37 -4.27 -0.71
CA CYS A 142 16.24 -3.84 -1.54
C CYS A 142 15.24 -4.99 -1.74
N GLY A 143 13.99 -4.68 -2.05
CA GLY A 143 12.93 -5.68 -2.26
C GLY A 143 11.86 -5.67 -1.17
N SER A 144 11.44 -4.47 -0.77
CA SER A 144 10.28 -4.26 0.10
C SER A 144 9.70 -2.88 -0.19
N TYR A 145 8.39 -2.70 0.00
CA TYR A 145 7.73 -1.39 -0.13
C TYR A 145 8.41 -0.27 0.68
N ILE A 146 9.03 -0.60 1.83
CA ILE A 146 9.73 0.38 2.67
C ILE A 146 11.03 0.85 2.00
N THR A 147 11.69 -0.04 1.25
CA THR A 147 12.96 0.24 0.56
C THR A 147 12.78 0.78 -0.86
N GLU A 148 11.58 0.69 -1.45
CA GLU A 148 11.35 1.18 -2.83
C GLU A 148 11.62 2.69 -3.00
N PRO A 149 11.28 3.58 -2.05
CA PRO A 149 11.65 4.99 -2.16
C PRO A 149 13.15 5.27 -2.29
N THR A 150 14.00 4.37 -1.78
CA THR A 150 15.47 4.50 -1.84
C THR A 150 16.10 3.65 -2.93
N CYS A 151 15.57 2.45 -3.17
CA CYS A 151 16.10 1.49 -4.15
C CYS A 151 15.54 1.71 -5.56
N GLY A 152 14.40 2.38 -5.68
CA GLY A 152 13.61 2.45 -6.89
C GLY A 152 12.66 1.26 -7.06
N ARG A 153 11.66 1.46 -7.93
CA ARG A 153 10.82 0.43 -8.52
C ARG A 153 10.63 0.75 -10.01
N PRO A 154 11.51 0.24 -10.90
CA PRO A 154 11.43 0.48 -12.33
C PRO A 154 10.20 -0.20 -12.94
N LEU A 155 9.24 0.59 -13.42
CA LEU A 155 7.97 0.11 -14.00
C LEU A 155 7.94 0.20 -15.52
N GLY A 156 8.81 1.02 -16.13
CA GLY A 156 8.89 1.20 -17.57
C GLY A 156 10.33 1.18 -18.07
N VAL A 157 10.61 0.46 -19.16
CA VAL A 157 11.92 0.42 -19.82
C VAL A 157 11.74 0.52 -21.34
N ARG A 158 12.39 1.49 -21.99
CA ARG A 158 12.35 1.68 -23.46
C ARG A 158 13.72 2.04 -24.01
N MET A 159 14.01 1.63 -25.23
CA MET A 159 15.23 2.03 -25.94
C MET A 159 14.97 3.30 -26.75
N THR A 160 15.87 4.29 -26.63
CA THR A 160 15.89 5.46 -27.52
C THR A 160 16.51 5.11 -28.88
N SER A 161 16.35 5.99 -29.87
CA SER A 161 17.07 5.90 -31.16
C SER A 161 18.59 5.85 -31.00
N ASN A 162 19.12 6.48 -29.94
CA ASN A 162 20.55 6.58 -29.66
C ASN A 162 21.07 5.39 -28.81
N LYS A 163 20.30 4.30 -28.72
CA LYS A 163 20.67 3.09 -27.96
C LYS A 163 20.92 3.31 -26.46
N GLN A 164 20.25 4.30 -25.87
CA GLN A 164 20.17 4.48 -24.42
C GLN A 164 18.84 3.96 -23.88
N LEU A 165 18.85 3.37 -22.68
CA LEU A 165 17.64 2.93 -22.00
C LEU A 165 17.02 4.12 -21.26
N ILE A 166 15.76 4.41 -21.54
CA ILE A 166 14.93 5.26 -20.68
C ILE A 166 14.18 4.37 -19.71
N VAL A 167 14.34 4.67 -18.43
CA VAL A 167 13.69 3.95 -17.34
C VAL A 167 12.76 4.90 -16.61
N ALA A 168 11.50 4.49 -16.46
CA ALA A 168 10.52 5.15 -15.62
C ALA A 168 10.41 4.40 -14.30
N ASP A 169 10.85 5.04 -13.23
CA ASP A 169 10.81 4.55 -11.85
C ASP A 169 9.62 5.17 -11.09
N ALA A 170 8.92 4.35 -10.30
CA ALA A 170 7.75 4.79 -9.55
C ALA A 170 8.05 5.84 -8.46
N TYR A 171 9.27 5.87 -7.94
CA TYR A 171 9.68 6.73 -6.83
C TYR A 171 10.68 7.79 -7.26
N LEU A 172 11.58 7.42 -8.16
CA LEU A 172 12.74 8.22 -8.50
C LEU A 172 12.53 9.07 -9.78
N GLY A 173 11.51 8.77 -10.59
CA GLY A 173 11.20 9.49 -11.81
C GLY A 173 11.80 8.86 -13.07
N ILE A 174 12.16 9.67 -14.07
CA ILE A 174 12.62 9.19 -15.38
C ILE A 174 14.13 9.36 -15.51
N TYR A 175 14.83 8.28 -15.87
CA TYR A 175 16.27 8.25 -16.04
C TYR A 175 16.67 7.77 -17.43
N SER A 176 17.74 8.34 -17.97
CA SER A 176 18.50 7.71 -19.05
C SER A 176 19.64 6.90 -18.44
N VAL A 177 19.74 5.63 -18.83
CA VAL A 177 20.67 4.65 -18.26
C VAL A 177 21.50 4.02 -19.37
N ASN A 178 22.81 3.98 -19.17
CA ASN A 178 23.72 3.17 -19.96
C ASN A 178 24.07 1.87 -19.22
N ILE A 179 23.32 0.80 -19.51
CA ILE A 179 23.53 -0.51 -18.87
C ILE A 179 24.85 -1.18 -19.26
N VAL A 180 25.47 -0.77 -20.38
CA VAL A 180 26.75 -1.32 -20.84
C VAL A 180 27.87 -0.99 -19.87
N GLU A 181 27.84 0.21 -19.30
CA GLU A 181 28.84 0.67 -18.34
C GLU A 181 28.71 -0.02 -16.98
N GLY A 182 27.57 -0.66 -16.69
CA GLY A 182 27.38 -1.51 -15.51
C GLY A 182 27.61 -0.80 -14.18
N LYS A 183 27.52 0.53 -14.15
CA LYS A 183 27.66 1.33 -12.93
C LYS A 183 26.31 1.53 -12.30
N ASP A 184 26.24 1.27 -11.01
CA ASP A 184 25.11 1.66 -10.19
C ASP A 184 24.94 3.19 -10.26
N VAL A 185 23.68 3.62 -10.31
CA VAL A 185 23.31 5.04 -10.43
C VAL A 185 23.20 5.59 -9.01
N PHE A 186 24.32 6.04 -8.45
CA PHE A 186 24.37 6.73 -7.14
C PHE A 186 24.52 8.24 -7.33
#